data_AF-A0A7E6EI78-F1
#
_entry.id   AF-A0A7E6EI78-F1
#
_cell.length_a   1.000
_cell.length_b   1.000
_cell.length_c   1.000
_cell.angle_alpha   90.00
_cell.angle_beta   90.00
_cell.angle_gamma   90.00
#
_symmetry.space_group_name_H-M   'P 1'
#
loop_
_entity.id
_entity.type
_entity.pdbx_description
1 polymer ?
#
loop_
_entity_poly.entity_id
_entity_poly.type
_entity_poly.pdbx_seq_one_letter_code
_entity_poly.pdbx_strand_id
1 'polypeptide(L)'
;MQHDVLLSTVETQLMSEVSRVYKETNSLSDELLSALQFIYQTSLMPALDIIDRKAVTLLECPSKRQLYTVMGTSGIVYICFPDSKYCSCPAYNYSGKVSYKCSFTFLLISC
;
A
#
# COMPACT_ATOMS: atom_id res chain seq x y z
N MET A 1 -23.38 -7.36 -6.10
CA MET A 1 -23.56 -6.76 -4.76
C MET A 1 -22.95 -7.61 -3.63
N GLN A 2 -22.92 -8.95 -3.68
CA GLN A 2 -22.33 -9.80 -2.61
C GLN A 2 -20.81 -10.06 -2.73
N HIS A 3 -20.23 -9.94 -3.92
CA HIS A 3 -18.86 -10.41 -4.19
C HIS A 3 -17.75 -9.46 -3.68
N ASP A 4 -18.03 -8.16 -3.55
CA ASP A 4 -17.04 -7.15 -3.15
C ASP A 4 -16.79 -7.11 -1.63
N VAL A 5 -17.79 -7.45 -0.81
CA VAL A 5 -17.67 -7.41 0.67
C VAL A 5 -16.80 -8.54 1.20
N LEU A 6 -16.85 -9.71 0.56
CA LEU A 6 -15.99 -10.83 0.92
C LEU A 6 -14.54 -10.53 0.59
N LEU A 7 -14.28 -9.88 -0.55
CA LEU A 7 -12.93 -9.55 -0.97
C LEU A 7 -12.27 -8.53 -0.04
N SER A 8 -13.00 -7.50 0.40
CA SER A 8 -12.48 -6.51 1.35
C SER A 8 -12.21 -7.11 2.73
N THR A 9 -13.05 -8.04 3.18
CA THR A 9 -12.83 -8.75 4.45
C THR A 9 -11.58 -9.63 4.38
N VAL A 10 -11.43 -10.40 3.30
CA VAL A 10 -10.25 -11.25 3.07
C VAL A 10 -8.99 -10.39 2.94
N GLU A 11 -9.06 -9.25 2.25
CA GLU A 11 -7.95 -8.29 2.15
C GLU A 11 -7.52 -7.80 3.54
N THR A 12 -8.46 -7.35 4.38
CA THR A 12 -8.14 -6.85 5.72
C THR A 12 -7.54 -7.93 6.63
N GLN A 13 -8.05 -9.16 6.56
CA GLN A 13 -7.52 -10.29 7.32
C GLN A 13 -6.11 -10.65 6.86
N LEU A 14 -5.90 -10.74 5.54
CA LEU A 14 -4.58 -11.02 4.97
C LEU A 14 -3.57 -9.93 5.36
N MET A 15 -3.98 -8.65 5.33
CA MET A 15 -3.12 -7.55 5.78
C MET A 15 -2.72 -7.68 7.24
N SER A 16 -3.65 -8.08 8.11
CA SER A 16 -3.37 -8.24 9.54
C SER A 16 -2.35 -9.35 9.79
N GLU A 17 -2.45 -10.45 9.04
CA GLU A 17 -1.53 -11.57 9.10
C GLU A 17 -0.14 -11.19 8.56
N VAL A 18 -0.09 -10.50 7.42
CA VAL A 18 1.16 -9.98 6.84
C VAL A 18 1.86 -9.06 7.83
N SER A 19 1.14 -8.13 8.47
CA SER A 19 1.71 -7.23 9.48
C SER A 19 2.27 -8.01 10.68
N ARG A 20 1.56 -9.05 11.14
CA ARG A 20 2.02 -9.90 12.26
C ARG A 20 3.30 -10.66 11.91
N VAL A 21 3.30 -11.40 10.80
CA VAL A 21 4.45 -12.22 10.38
C VAL A 21 5.67 -11.36 10.09
N TYR A 22 5.47 -10.19 9.46
CA TYR A 22 6.56 -9.27 9.18
C TYR A 22 7.18 -8.70 10.46
N LYS A 23 6.38 -8.39 11.48
CA LYS A 23 6.88 -7.93 12.80
C LYS A 23 7.72 -8.98 13.51
N GLU A 24 7.35 -10.25 13.39
CA GLU A 24 8.03 -11.35 14.09
C GLU A 24 9.30 -11.80 13.37
N THR A 25 9.26 -11.89 12.03
CA THR A 25 10.32 -12.53 11.24
C THR A 25 11.11 -11.57 10.35
N ASN A 26 10.69 -10.31 10.23
CA ASN A 26 11.20 -9.33 9.25
C ASN A 26 11.20 -9.85 7.79
N SER A 27 10.42 -10.89 7.50
CA SER A 27 10.34 -11.54 6.19
C SER A 27 8.91 -11.94 5.87
N LEU A 28 8.56 -12.00 4.59
CA LEU A 28 7.26 -12.51 4.15
C LEU A 28 7.45 -13.89 3.55
N SER A 29 6.58 -14.84 3.92
CA SER A 29 6.57 -16.17 3.32
C SER A 29 6.01 -16.13 1.90
N ASP A 30 6.46 -17.05 1.04
CA ASP A 30 5.97 -17.18 -0.34
C ASP A 30 4.46 -17.42 -0.42
N GLU A 31 3.89 -18.08 0.60
CA GLU A 31 2.45 -18.31 0.73
C GLU A 31 1.68 -17.00 0.88
N LEU A 32 2.17 -16.08 1.73
CA LEU A 32 1.58 -14.76 1.90
C LEU A 32 1.75 -13.90 0.65
N LEU A 33 2.92 -13.96 0.00
CA LEU A 33 3.17 -13.25 -1.26
C LEU A 33 2.25 -13.75 -2.38
N SER A 34 2.01 -15.07 -2.45
CA SER A 34 1.08 -15.66 -3.41
C SER A 34 -0.38 -15.21 -3.16
N ALA A 35 -0.81 -15.19 -1.90
CA ALA A 35 -2.14 -14.68 -1.52
C ALA A 35 -2.29 -13.19 -1.85
N LEU A 36 -1.24 -12.39 -1.61
CA LEU A 36 -1.18 -10.98 -1.99
C LEU A 36 -1.25 -10.79 -3.50
N GLN A 37 -0.53 -11.62 -4.26
CA GLN A 37 -0.53 -11.59 -5.71
C GLN A 37 -1.93 -11.88 -6.26
N PHE A 38 -2.68 -12.77 -5.63
CA PHE A 38 -4.06 -13.06 -6.03
C PHE A 38 -5.00 -11.84 -5.90
N ILE A 39 -4.80 -10.99 -4.88
CA ILE A 39 -5.64 -9.82 -4.63
C ILE A 39 -5.15 -8.59 -5.42
N TYR A 40 -3.86 -8.26 -5.30
CA TYR A 40 -3.26 -7.04 -5.86
C TYR A 40 -2.73 -7.23 -7.29
N GLN A 41 -2.56 -8.47 -7.74
CA GLN A 41 -2.22 -8.84 -9.10
C GLN A 41 -1.02 -8.04 -9.65
N THR A 42 -1.20 -7.33 -10.76
CA THR A 42 -0.12 -6.57 -11.43
C THR A 42 0.45 -5.42 -10.61
N SER A 43 -0.15 -5.11 -9.46
CA SER A 43 0.28 -4.01 -8.60
C SER A 43 1.11 -4.39 -7.39
N LEU A 44 1.28 -5.70 -7.13
CA LEU A 44 2.07 -6.18 -6.00
C LEU A 44 3.55 -5.86 -6.17
N MET A 45 4.15 -6.29 -7.28
CA MET A 45 5.58 -6.10 -7.56
C MET A 45 6.05 -4.64 -7.46
N PRO A 46 5.40 -3.64 -8.11
CA PRO A 46 5.82 -2.26 -7.95
C PRO A 46 5.58 -1.71 -6.54
N ALA A 47 4.60 -2.23 -5.79
CA ALA A 47 4.38 -1.83 -4.40
C ALA A 47 5.49 -2.37 -3.49
N LEU A 48 5.88 -3.63 -3.65
CA LEU A 48 6.98 -4.25 -2.92
C LEU A 48 8.30 -3.54 -3.21
N ASP A 49 8.60 -3.22 -4.48
CA ASP A 49 9.82 -2.49 -4.85
C ASP A 49 9.93 -1.10 -4.17
N ILE A 50 8.80 -0.40 -4.00
CA ILE A 50 8.75 0.88 -3.29
C ILE A 50 9.05 0.69 -1.79
N ILE A 51 8.51 -0.37 -1.18
CA ILE A 51 8.72 -0.70 0.24
C ILE A 51 10.17 -1.14 0.49
N ASP A 52 10.69 -2.02 -0.36
CA ASP A 52 12.06 -2.54 -0.26
C ASP A 52 13.10 -1.41 -0.37
N ARG A 53 12.85 -0.43 -1.25
CA ARG A 53 13.69 0.76 -1.38
C ARG A 53 13.52 1.78 -0.26
N LYS A 54 12.61 1.55 0.69
CA LYS A 54 12.19 2.52 1.72
C LYS A 54 11.88 3.89 1.10
N ALA A 55 11.29 3.87 -0.09
CA ALA A 55 11.08 5.06 -0.92
C ALA A 55 9.86 5.88 -0.48
N VAL A 56 9.42 5.73 0.77
CA VAL A 56 8.23 6.37 1.30
C VAL A 56 8.55 7.12 2.57
N THR A 57 8.13 8.37 2.63
CA THR A 57 8.34 9.26 3.77
C THR A 57 7.01 9.82 4.23
N LEU A 58 6.68 9.59 5.50
CA LEU A 58 5.56 10.22 6.18
C LEU A 58 5.98 11.64 6.63
N LEU A 59 5.22 12.63 6.21
CA LEU A 59 5.26 13.99 6.72
C LEU A 59 4.02 14.24 7.57
N GLU A 60 4.25 14.53 8.85
CA GLU A 60 3.19 14.93 9.77
C GLU A 60 3.25 16.44 9.98
N CYS A 61 2.20 17.13 9.58
CA CYS A 61 2.06 18.56 9.82
C CYS A 61 1.62 18.79 11.28
N PRO A 62 2.08 19.87 11.93
CA PRO A 62 1.69 20.22 13.30
C PRO A 62 0.17 20.47 13.46
N SER A 63 -0.55 20.61 12.36
CA SER A 63 -2.01 20.68 12.28
C SER A 63 -2.71 19.30 12.29
N LYS A 64 -1.97 18.22 12.57
CA LYS A 64 -2.42 16.81 12.53
C LYS A 64 -2.79 16.29 11.14
N ARG A 65 -2.41 17.01 10.07
CA ARG A 65 -2.54 16.49 8.70
C ARG A 65 -1.35 15.62 8.37
N GLN A 66 -1.60 14.41 7.90
CA GLN A 66 -0.56 13.48 7.48
C GLN A 66 -0.48 13.43 5.96
N LEU A 67 0.74 13.40 5.45
CA LEU A 67 1.03 13.32 4.02
C LEU A 67 2.09 12.26 3.80
N TYR A 68 1.94 11.45 2.77
CA TYR A 68 2.95 10.50 2.38
C TYR A 68 3.57 10.93 1.07
N THR A 69 4.90 10.95 1.02
CA THR A 69 5.66 11.18 -0.19
C THR A 69 6.28 9.86 -0.61
N VAL A 70 6.01 9.44 -1.85
CA VAL A 70 6.46 8.18 -2.42
C VAL A 70 7.37 8.51 -3.60
N MET A 71 8.64 8.15 -3.52
CA MET A 71 9.57 8.31 -4.62
C MET A 71 9.39 7.15 -5.60
N GLY A 72 8.98 7.47 -6.84
CA GLY A 72 8.90 6.51 -7.92
C GLY A 72 10.27 6.08 -8.43
N THR A 73 10.30 4.99 -9.21
CA THR A 73 11.51 4.48 -9.86
C THR A 73 12.15 5.47 -10.84
N SER A 74 11.37 6.41 -11.38
CA SER A 74 11.83 7.50 -12.25
C SER A 74 12.40 8.71 -11.49
N GLY A 75 12.48 8.66 -10.15
CA GLY A 75 12.89 9.78 -9.31
C GLY A 75 11.81 10.85 -9.11
N ILE A 76 10.63 10.68 -9.70
CA ILE A 76 9.48 11.56 -9.48
C ILE A 76 8.87 11.23 -8.12
N VAL A 77 8.69 12.25 -7.29
CA VAL A 77 8.01 12.12 -6.00
C VAL A 77 6.50 12.29 -6.19
N TYR A 78 5.76 11.28 -5.77
CA TYR A 78 4.30 11.28 -5.70
C TYR A 78 3.84 11.61 -4.30
N ILE A 79 2.68 12.25 -4.22
CA ILE A 79 2.10 12.73 -2.98
C ILE A 79 0.79 11.99 -2.75
N CYS A 80 0.64 11.40 -1.57
CA CYS A 80 -0.52 10.63 -1.16
C CYS A 80 -1.14 11.24 0.11
N PHE A 81 -2.42 11.59 0.03
CA PHE A 81 -3.20 12.07 1.16
C PHE A 81 -4.11 10.95 1.67
N PRO A 82 -3.92 10.48 2.92
CA PRO A 82 -4.76 9.45 3.52
C PRO A 82 -6.22 9.87 3.65
N ASP A 83 -6.45 11.07 4.17
CA ASP A 83 -7.78 11.54 4.53
C ASP A 83 -8.70 11.62 3.31
N SER A 84 -8.16 12.04 2.17
CA SER A 84 -8.89 12.18 0.91
C SER A 84 -8.68 11.00 -0.05
N LYS A 85 -7.95 9.95 0.37
CA LYS A 85 -7.56 8.79 -0.47
C LYS A 85 -7.02 9.20 -1.85
N TYR A 86 -6.28 10.30 -1.89
CA TYR A 86 -5.77 10.90 -3.11
C TYR A 86 -4.32 10.49 -3.33
N CYS A 87 -3.95 10.23 -4.58
CA CYS A 87 -2.56 10.01 -4.98
C CYS A 87 -2.27 10.79 -6.27
N SER A 88 -1.13 11.48 -6.34
CA SER A 88 -0.69 12.21 -7.54
C SER A 88 -0.09 11.30 -8.62
N CYS A 89 -0.11 9.97 -8.45
CA CYS A 89 0.50 9.06 -9.41
C CYS A 89 -0.30 8.99 -10.72
N PRO A 90 0.38 8.78 -11.87
CA PRO A 90 -0.29 8.65 -13.15
C PRO A 90 -1.28 7.47 -13.15
N ALA A 91 -0.99 6.39 -12.43
CA ALA A 91 -1.89 5.24 -12.30
C ALA A 91 -3.24 5.61 -11.67
N TYR A 92 -3.27 6.54 -10.71
CA TYR A 92 -4.50 7.06 -10.11
C TYR A 92 -5.25 7.96 -11.10
N ASN A 93 -4.54 8.89 -11.75
CA ASN A 93 -5.13 9.86 -12.66
C ASN A 93 -5.79 9.19 -13.88
N TYR A 94 -5.15 8.15 -14.45
CA TYR A 94 -5.71 7.43 -15.60
C TYR A 94 -6.77 6.38 -15.23
N SER A 95 -6.66 5.74 -14.07
CA SER A 95 -7.57 4.63 -13.72
C SER A 95 -8.82 5.07 -12.95
N GLY A 96 -8.83 6.26 -12.33
CA GLY A 96 -9.97 6.80 -11.54
C GLY A 96 -10.39 5.96 -10.32
N LYS A 97 -9.82 4.78 -10.15
CA LYS A 97 -10.04 3.89 -9.01
C LYS A 97 -9.04 4.27 -7.94
N VAL A 98 -9.55 4.56 -6.74
CA VAL A 98 -8.80 4.58 -5.49
C VAL A 98 -8.20 3.19 -5.36
N SER A 99 -7.02 3.02 -5.93
CA SER A 99 -6.32 1.78 -5.85
C SER A 99 -5.86 1.70 -4.41
N TYR A 100 -6.46 0.79 -3.66
CA TYR A 100 -5.94 0.13 -2.45
C TYR A 100 -4.40 -0.04 -2.41
N LYS A 101 -3.72 0.08 -3.57
CA LYS A 101 -2.28 0.27 -3.78
C LYS A 101 -1.59 1.31 -2.88
N CYS A 102 -2.25 2.39 -2.46
CA CYS A 102 -1.69 3.31 -1.46
C CYS A 102 -2.00 2.92 0.00
N SER A 103 -3.04 2.12 0.23
CA SER A 103 -3.33 1.57 1.57
C SER A 103 -2.33 0.50 1.98
N PHE A 104 -1.81 -0.28 1.02
CA PHE A 104 -0.80 -1.29 1.29
C PHE A 104 0.50 -0.67 1.86
N THR A 105 0.85 0.53 1.39
CA THR A 105 1.99 1.28 1.92
C THR A 105 1.74 1.79 3.34
N PHE A 106 0.50 2.13 3.67
CA PHE A 106 0.09 2.68 4.98
C PHE A 106 0.30 1.71 6.16
N LEU A 107 0.14 0.41 5.90
CA LEU A 107 0.24 -0.65 6.93
C LEU A 107 1.67 -1.13 7.17
N LEU A 108 2.57 -1.01 6.17
CA LEU A 108 3.96 -1.42 6.31
C LEU A 108 4.88 -0.28 6.80
N ILE A 109 4.49 0.99 6.63
CA ILE A 109 5.26 2.15 7.14
C ILE A 109 4.96 2.45 8.62
N SER A 110 3.82 2.00 9.15
CA SER A 110 3.48 2.18 10.57
C SER A 110 4.17 1.13 11.47
N CYS A 111 5.29 0.56 11.03
CA CYS A 111 6.10 -0.41 11.76
C CYS A 111 7.44 0.19 12.15
#